data_AF-A0A4V3Z007-F1
#
_entry.id   AF-A0A4V3Z007-F1
#
_cell.length_a   1.000
_cell.length_b   1.000
_cell.length_c   1.000
_cell.angle_alpha   90.00
_cell.angle_beta   90.00
_cell.angle_gamma   90.00
#
_symmetry.space_group_name_H-M   'P 1'
#
loop_
_entity.id
_entity.type
_entity.pdbx_description
1 polymer ?
#
loop_
_entity_poly.entity_id
_entity_poly.type
_entity_poly.pdbx_seq_one_letter_code
_entity_poly.pdbx_strand_id
1 'polypeptide(L)'
;MIDVFIRTNTPIDDIPKALSGFAAGSTVQVRNGGPTEVWVHTPNGWVKDRPGMTLLECLSSDYIELCGYVNKWAFSEPVDAKSLRLTEDEAKQWLASMQRHRYLLEDGIGCSVNIEVDNHTLTCAVATFALSEFKQHVTKPGTELNDKILAWADDILKAGADAIDVCIAWNKNRS
;
A
#
# COMPACT_ATOMS: atom_id res chain seq x y z
N MET A 1 6.85 4.82 11.82
CA MET A 1 7.60 5.07 10.57
C MET A 1 6.95 6.26 9.88
N ILE A 2 7.72 7.21 9.35
CA ILE A 2 7.20 8.41 8.68
C ILE A 2 7.27 8.19 7.16
N ASP A 3 6.15 8.34 6.45
CA ASP A 3 6.12 8.23 4.99
C ASP A 3 6.49 9.58 4.33
N VAL A 4 7.51 9.58 3.47
CA VAL A 4 7.98 10.75 2.73
C VAL A 4 7.90 10.49 1.23
N PHE A 5 6.99 11.21 0.57
CA PHE A 5 6.82 11.16 -0.88
C PHE A 5 7.62 12.28 -1.53
N ILE A 6 8.68 11.91 -2.26
CA ILE A 6 9.47 12.85 -3.04
C ILE A 6 8.97 12.77 -4.49
N ARG A 7 8.13 13.73 -4.88
CA ARG A 7 7.39 13.72 -6.16
C ARG A 7 8.27 13.90 -7.41
N THR A 8 9.53 14.28 -7.25
CA THR A 8 10.51 14.46 -8.31
C THR A 8 11.57 13.37 -8.17
N ASN A 9 12.12 12.84 -9.27
CA ASN A 9 13.30 11.96 -9.26
C ASN A 9 14.53 12.70 -8.71
N THR A 10 14.51 13.00 -7.42
CA THR A 10 15.54 13.70 -6.70
C THR A 10 16.79 12.83 -6.73
N PRO A 11 17.96 13.34 -7.13
CA PRO A 11 19.19 12.56 -7.05
C PRO A 11 19.35 11.96 -5.66
N ILE A 12 19.78 10.69 -5.56
CA ILE A 12 19.90 9.98 -4.27
C ILE A 12 20.73 10.79 -3.27
N ASP A 13 21.76 11.50 -3.76
CA ASP A 13 22.65 12.35 -2.97
C ASP A 13 21.95 13.56 -2.33
N ASP A 14 20.78 13.95 -2.84
CA ASP A 14 19.99 15.07 -2.33
C ASP A 14 18.88 14.65 -1.36
N ILE A 15 18.60 13.34 -1.23
CA ILE A 15 17.60 12.80 -0.27
C ILE A 15 17.89 13.25 1.18
N PRO A 16 19.12 13.17 1.71
CA PRO A 16 19.42 13.66 3.06
C PRO A 16 19.05 15.13 3.29
N LYS A 17 19.16 15.98 2.26
CA LYS A 17 18.76 17.40 2.34
C LYS A 17 17.24 17.53 2.41
N ALA A 18 16.52 16.76 1.58
CA ALA A 18 15.06 16.73 1.60
C ALA A 18 14.49 16.24 2.95
N LEU A 19 15.26 15.44 3.69
CA LEU A 19 14.89 14.90 5.00
C LEU A 19 15.41 15.72 6.20
N SER A 20 16.07 16.86 5.96
CA SER A 20 16.75 17.65 7.02
C SER A 20 15.83 18.18 8.12
N GLY A 21 14.51 18.21 7.90
CA GLY A 21 13.51 18.63 8.89
C GLY A 21 13.12 17.55 9.92
N PHE A 22 13.53 16.30 9.75
CA PHE A 22 13.15 15.21 10.68
C PHE A 22 14.19 15.02 11.80
N ALA A 23 13.70 14.75 13.01
CA ALA A 23 14.54 14.61 14.20
C ALA A 23 15.55 13.45 14.11
N ALA A 24 16.64 13.53 14.88
CA ALA A 24 17.57 12.41 15.05
C ALA A 24 16.83 11.19 15.62
N GLY A 25 17.13 9.99 15.11
CA GLY A 25 16.40 8.76 15.42
C GLY A 25 15.13 8.54 14.61
N SER A 26 14.79 9.45 13.67
CA SER A 26 13.67 9.24 12.75
C SER A 26 13.98 8.13 11.74
N THR A 27 13.01 7.25 11.54
CA THR A 27 12.99 6.29 10.43
C THR A 27 11.95 6.75 9.43
N VAL A 28 12.40 7.01 8.21
CA VAL A 28 11.57 7.50 7.12
C VAL A 28 11.56 6.52 5.96
N GLN A 29 10.41 6.40 5.34
CA GLN A 29 10.24 5.66 4.11
C GLN A 29 10.26 6.65 2.94
N VAL A 30 11.19 6.48 2.00
CA VAL A 30 11.40 7.37 0.86
C VAL A 30 10.94 6.70 -0.43
N ARG A 31 10.08 7.41 -1.17
CA ARG A 31 9.65 7.05 -2.53
C ARG A 31 10.09 8.14 -3.49
N ASN A 32 10.90 7.76 -4.48
CA ASN A 32 11.63 8.71 -5.33
C ASN A 32 11.73 8.19 -6.78
N GLY A 33 10.61 7.73 -7.34
CA GLY A 33 10.54 7.22 -8.72
C GLY A 33 11.25 5.88 -8.99
N GLY A 34 11.63 5.17 -7.93
CA GLY A 34 12.20 3.82 -7.93
C GLY A 34 11.71 3.01 -6.73
N PRO A 35 12.30 1.85 -6.42
CA PRO A 35 11.91 1.04 -5.27
C PRO A 35 11.90 1.86 -3.97
N THR A 36 10.96 1.54 -3.09
CA THR A 36 10.89 2.19 -1.77
C THR A 36 12.17 1.92 -0.98
N GLU A 37 12.70 2.95 -0.32
CA GLU A 37 13.88 2.84 0.53
C GLU A 37 13.54 3.26 1.96
N VAL A 38 14.06 2.54 2.95
CA VAL A 38 14.00 2.98 4.35
C VAL A 38 15.31 3.67 4.70
N TRP A 39 15.18 4.90 5.20
CA TRP A 39 16.30 5.73 5.65
C TRP A 39 16.17 6.00 7.15
N VAL A 40 17.30 5.94 7.85
CA VAL A 40 17.36 6.17 9.31
C VAL A 40 18.28 7.36 9.59
N HIS A 41 17.82 8.28 10.42
CA HIS A 41 18.62 9.42 10.86
C HIS A 41 19.51 9.01 12.03
N THR A 42 20.75 8.65 11.73
CA THR A 42 21.78 8.32 12.72
C THR A 42 22.48 9.59 13.22
N PRO A 43 23.28 9.53 14.30
CA PRO A 43 24.13 10.64 14.72
C PRO A 43 25.10 11.15 13.64
N ASN A 44 25.42 10.30 12.64
CA ASN A 44 26.32 10.63 11.53
C ASN A 44 25.57 11.05 10.25
N GLY A 45 24.26 11.28 10.35
CA GLY A 45 23.40 11.65 9.24
C GLY A 45 22.50 10.51 8.76
N TRP A 46 21.87 10.73 7.61
CA TRP A 46 20.93 9.78 7.00
C TRP A 46 21.66 8.62 6.34
N VAL A 47 21.27 7.40 6.70
CA VAL A 47 21.77 6.17 6.08
C VAL A 47 20.60 5.36 5.51
N LYS A 48 20.84 4.67 4.40
CA LYS A 48 19.92 3.66 3.88
C LYS A 48 20.01 2.44 4.79
N ASP A 49 18.93 2.13 5.49
CA ASP A 49 18.85 0.93 6.34
C ASP A 49 18.52 -0.29 5.47
N ARG A 50 17.61 -0.14 4.50
CA ARG A 50 17.16 -1.23 3.64
C ARG A 50 17.03 -0.77 2.18
N PRO A 51 18.10 -0.91 1.37
CA PRO A 51 18.06 -0.57 -0.05
C PRO A 51 17.26 -1.59 -0.85
N GLY A 52 16.42 -1.13 -1.78
CA GLY A 52 15.69 -2.00 -2.71
C GLY A 52 14.59 -2.83 -2.05
N MET A 53 14.03 -2.36 -0.94
CA MET A 53 12.99 -3.08 -0.23
C MET A 53 11.68 -3.00 -1.00
N THR A 54 11.17 -4.15 -1.43
CA THR A 54 9.75 -4.25 -1.77
C THR A 54 8.97 -4.35 -0.46
N LEU A 55 8.17 -3.34 -0.14
CA LEU A 55 7.22 -3.35 0.98
C LEU A 55 6.38 -4.63 1.03
N LEU A 56 6.17 -5.27 -0.13
CA LEU A 56 5.52 -6.57 -0.26
C LEU A 56 6.06 -7.63 0.73
N GLU A 57 7.35 -7.64 1.06
CA GLU A 57 7.92 -8.61 2.02
C GLU A 57 7.55 -8.34 3.48
N CYS A 58 7.12 -7.11 3.76
CA CYS A 58 6.66 -6.68 5.07
C CYS A 58 5.13 -6.77 5.20
N LEU A 59 4.43 -7.17 4.14
CA LEU A 59 3.00 -7.42 4.16
C LEU A 59 2.70 -8.87 4.59
N SER A 60 1.52 -9.08 5.18
CA SER A 60 1.04 -10.37 5.66
C SER A 60 -0.29 -10.74 5.03
N SER A 61 -0.52 -12.05 4.86
CA SER A 61 -1.81 -12.60 4.44
C SER A 61 -2.85 -12.62 5.56
N ASP A 62 -2.49 -12.24 6.79
CA ASP A 62 -3.39 -12.25 7.95
C ASP A 62 -4.63 -11.37 7.73
N TYR A 63 -4.47 -10.28 6.97
CA TYR A 63 -5.55 -9.38 6.64
C TYR A 63 -5.33 -8.71 5.30
N ILE A 64 -6.28 -8.89 4.39
CA ILE A 64 -6.39 -8.10 3.17
C ILE A 64 -7.86 -7.76 2.95
N GLU A 65 -8.14 -6.47 2.85
CA GLU A 65 -9.47 -5.95 2.57
C GLU A 65 -9.42 -4.85 1.52
N LEU A 66 -10.35 -4.92 0.56
CA LEU A 66 -10.52 -3.92 -0.47
C LEU A 66 -11.78 -3.11 -0.17
N CYS A 67 -11.66 -1.78 -0.24
CA CYS A 67 -12.70 -0.83 0.10
C CYS A 67 -12.84 0.19 -1.04
N GLY A 68 -14.08 0.49 -1.44
CA GLY A 68 -14.36 1.48 -2.48
C GLY A 68 -14.49 2.90 -1.92
N TYR A 69 -13.94 3.89 -2.61
CA TYR A 69 -13.99 5.29 -2.23
C TYR A 69 -14.32 6.20 -3.40
N VAL A 70 -14.84 7.38 -3.06
CA VAL A 70 -14.93 8.55 -3.94
C VAL A 70 -13.95 9.59 -3.46
N ASN A 71 -13.08 10.05 -4.35
CA ASN A 71 -12.16 11.14 -4.06
C ASN A 71 -12.84 12.48 -4.35
N LYS A 72 -13.09 13.23 -3.28
CA LYS A 72 -13.59 14.60 -3.35
C LYS A 72 -12.46 15.55 -2.98
N TRP A 73 -11.86 16.20 -3.98
CA TRP A 73 -10.82 17.23 -3.80
C TRP A 73 -9.67 16.81 -2.86
N ALA A 74 -9.81 17.04 -1.55
CA ALA A 74 -8.81 16.74 -0.52
C ALA A 74 -9.20 15.59 0.43
N PHE A 75 -10.35 14.94 0.24
CA PHE A 75 -10.85 13.88 1.10
C PHE A 75 -11.34 12.69 0.29
N SER A 76 -11.19 11.50 0.85
CA SER A 76 -11.76 10.26 0.31
C SER A 76 -12.92 9.84 1.21
N GLU A 77 -14.08 9.58 0.63
CA GLU A 77 -15.26 9.09 1.34
C GLU A 77 -15.58 7.67 0.88
N PRO A 78 -15.86 6.73 1.81
CA PRO A 78 -16.23 5.38 1.43
C PRO A 78 -17.58 5.39 0.69
N VAL A 79 -17.72 4.55 -0.32
CA VAL A 79 -19.04 4.33 -0.94
C VAL A 79 -19.92 3.46 -0.05
N ASP A 80 -21.23 3.60 -0.18
CA ASP A 80 -22.21 2.74 0.48
C ASP A 80 -22.29 1.38 -0.23
N ALA A 81 -21.24 0.59 -0.09
CA ALA A 81 -21.14 -0.76 -0.62
C ALA A 81 -20.22 -1.62 0.25
N LYS A 82 -20.44 -2.93 0.20
CA LYS A 82 -19.70 -3.88 1.04
C LYS A 82 -18.24 -3.97 0.59
N SER A 83 -17.32 -3.88 1.54
CA SER A 83 -15.90 -4.20 1.32
C SER A 83 -15.71 -5.66 0.94
N LEU A 84 -14.58 -5.96 0.28
CA LEU A 84 -14.16 -7.32 -0.03
C LEU A 84 -13.00 -7.70 0.89
N ARG A 85 -13.31 -8.44 1.96
CA ARG A 85 -12.30 -9.12 2.77
C ARG A 85 -11.91 -10.43 2.09
N LEU A 86 -10.62 -10.62 1.86
CA LEU A 86 -10.08 -11.88 1.38
C LEU A 86 -9.97 -12.87 2.54
N THR A 87 -10.24 -14.15 2.25
CA THR A 87 -9.85 -15.23 3.16
C THR A 87 -8.32 -15.34 3.21
N GLU A 88 -7.77 -16.02 4.21
CA GLU A 88 -6.31 -16.18 4.34
C GLU A 88 -5.68 -16.84 3.10
N ASP A 89 -6.32 -17.86 2.54
CA ASP A 89 -5.83 -18.55 1.34
C ASP A 89 -5.92 -17.67 0.09
N GLU A 90 -6.99 -16.88 -0.05
CA GLU A 90 -7.11 -15.88 -1.11
C GLU A 90 -6.05 -14.78 -0.96
N ALA A 91 -5.81 -14.30 0.25
CA ALA A 91 -4.79 -13.31 0.54
C ALA A 91 -3.38 -13.81 0.19
N LYS A 92 -3.05 -15.07 0.52
CA LYS A 92 -1.79 -15.72 0.12
C LYS A 92 -1.66 -15.82 -1.40
N GLN A 93 -2.71 -16.30 -2.07
CA GLN A 93 -2.73 -16.40 -3.53
C GLN A 93 -2.56 -15.03 -4.19
N TRP A 94 -3.23 -14.01 -3.66
CA TRP A 94 -3.13 -12.65 -4.16
C TRP A 94 -1.72 -12.11 -3.98
N LEU A 95 -1.14 -12.16 -2.77
CA LEU A 95 0.25 -11.73 -2.50
C LEU A 95 1.26 -12.44 -3.41
N ALA A 96 1.13 -13.75 -3.63
CA ALA A 96 1.97 -14.50 -4.54
C ALA A 96 1.82 -14.04 -6.01
N SER A 97 0.59 -13.74 -6.43
CA SER A 97 0.30 -13.14 -7.74
C SER A 97 0.95 -11.76 -7.88
N MET A 98 0.84 -10.90 -6.85
CA MET A 98 1.44 -9.56 -6.85
C MET A 98 2.95 -9.62 -7.02
N GLN A 99 3.61 -10.53 -6.30
CA GLN A 99 5.05 -10.75 -6.43
C GLN A 99 5.44 -11.27 -7.82
N ARG A 100 4.70 -12.25 -8.36
CA ARG A 100 4.95 -12.84 -9.67
C ARG A 100 4.79 -11.84 -10.80
N HIS A 101 3.79 -10.96 -10.71
CA HIS A 101 3.41 -10.04 -11.76
C HIS A 101 3.88 -8.60 -11.53
N ARG A 102 4.61 -8.35 -10.44
CA ARG A 102 5.21 -7.06 -10.08
C ARG A 102 4.19 -5.92 -10.15
N TYR A 103 3.08 -6.10 -9.44
CA TYR A 103 2.07 -5.03 -9.36
C TYR A 103 2.72 -3.76 -8.80
N LEU A 104 2.32 -2.59 -9.30
CA LEU A 104 2.75 -1.28 -8.79
C LEU A 104 2.08 -0.96 -7.42
N LEU A 105 1.77 -1.98 -6.64
CA LEU A 105 1.06 -1.87 -5.39
C LEU A 105 1.82 -0.98 -4.41
N GLU A 106 3.14 -1.13 -4.40
CA GLU A 106 4.03 -0.36 -3.54
C GLU A 106 3.94 1.13 -3.82
N ASP A 107 3.85 1.52 -5.08
CA ASP A 107 3.68 2.93 -5.47
C ASP A 107 2.35 3.49 -4.96
N GLY A 108 1.32 2.63 -4.87
CA GLY A 108 0.01 2.96 -4.32
C GLY A 108 -0.06 3.04 -2.80
N ILE A 109 0.88 2.43 -2.04
CA ILE A 109 0.84 2.48 -0.56
C ILE A 109 0.98 3.92 -0.07
N GLY A 110 -0.07 4.56 0.43
CA GLY A 110 -0.04 5.96 0.84
C GLY A 110 0.38 6.19 2.29
N CYS A 111 0.01 5.25 3.16
CA CYS A 111 0.11 5.38 4.60
C CYS A 111 -0.08 4.04 5.31
N SER A 112 -0.05 4.07 6.64
CA SER A 112 -0.54 2.97 7.49
C SER A 112 -1.69 3.43 8.37
N VAL A 113 -2.65 2.52 8.60
CA VAL A 113 -3.81 2.74 9.47
C VAL A 113 -3.94 1.60 10.47
N ASN A 114 -4.58 1.86 11.60
CA ASN A 114 -4.96 0.83 12.56
C ASN A 114 -6.43 0.45 12.33
N ILE A 115 -6.69 -0.82 12.06
CA ILE A 115 -8.03 -1.35 11.80
C ILE A 115 -8.41 -2.30 12.94
N GLU A 116 -9.60 -2.13 13.49
CA GLU A 116 -10.20 -3.08 14.42
C GLU A 116 -10.80 -4.25 13.63
N VAL A 117 -10.25 -5.44 13.81
CA VAL A 117 -10.67 -6.67 13.15
C VAL A 117 -10.85 -7.75 14.20
N ASP A 118 -12.05 -8.31 14.30
CA ASP A 118 -12.36 -9.43 15.20
C ASP A 118 -11.94 -9.16 16.68
N ASN A 119 -12.13 -7.93 17.16
CA ASN A 119 -11.70 -7.40 18.48
C ASN A 119 -10.18 -7.28 18.69
N HIS A 120 -9.41 -7.19 17.61
CA HIS A 120 -7.98 -6.94 17.64
C HIS A 120 -7.62 -5.76 16.74
N THR A 121 -6.74 -4.88 17.23
CA THR A 121 -6.17 -3.84 16.39
C THR A 121 -5.05 -4.41 15.52
N LEU A 122 -5.17 -4.26 14.20
CA LEU A 122 -4.14 -4.58 13.23
C LEU A 122 -3.61 -3.30 12.59
N THR A 123 -2.29 -3.16 12.51
CA THR A 123 -1.70 -2.11 11.67
C THR A 123 -1.64 -2.62 10.24
N CYS A 124 -2.22 -1.86 9.32
CA CYS A 124 -2.28 -2.18 7.90
C CYS A 124 -1.59 -1.09 7.09
N ALA A 125 -0.86 -1.47 6.04
CA ALA A 125 -0.51 -0.59 4.94
C ALA A 125 -1.75 -0.35 4.08
N VAL A 126 -1.96 0.87 3.62
CA VAL A 126 -3.08 1.21 2.75
C VAL A 126 -2.55 1.60 1.38
N ALA A 127 -2.96 0.85 0.35
CA ALA A 127 -2.63 1.14 -1.03
C ALA A 127 -3.85 1.66 -1.80
N THR A 128 -3.77 2.89 -2.31
CA THR A 128 -4.86 3.54 -3.03
C THR A 128 -4.61 3.47 -4.52
N PHE A 129 -5.61 2.99 -5.27
CA PHE A 129 -5.59 2.94 -6.73
C PHE A 129 -6.81 3.65 -7.30
N ALA A 130 -6.63 4.36 -8.41
CA ALA A 130 -7.77 4.73 -9.23
C ALA A 130 -8.48 3.44 -9.72
N LEU A 131 -9.80 3.39 -9.61
CA LEU A 131 -10.58 2.20 -9.95
C LEU A 131 -10.41 1.80 -11.42
N SER A 132 -10.20 2.79 -12.30
CA SER A 132 -9.87 2.57 -13.72
C SER A 132 -8.54 1.87 -13.95
N GLU A 133 -7.56 2.11 -13.07
CA GLU A 133 -6.21 1.54 -13.15
C GLU A 133 -6.14 0.17 -12.48
N PHE A 134 -6.90 -0.03 -11.40
CA PHE A 134 -6.93 -1.26 -10.62
C PHE A 134 -7.20 -2.50 -11.50
N LYS A 135 -8.21 -2.41 -12.38
CA LYS A 135 -8.60 -3.52 -13.28
C LYS A 135 -7.53 -3.86 -14.33
N GLN A 136 -6.68 -2.90 -14.69
CA GLN A 136 -5.67 -3.06 -15.74
C GLN A 136 -4.33 -3.54 -15.17
N HIS A 137 -3.97 -3.04 -13.98
CA HIS A 137 -2.63 -3.20 -13.41
C HIS A 137 -2.56 -4.21 -12.27
N VAL A 138 -3.64 -4.39 -11.52
CA VAL A 138 -3.65 -5.13 -10.24
C VAL A 138 -4.42 -6.46 -10.35
N THR A 139 -5.17 -6.69 -11.43
CA THR A 139 -5.89 -7.94 -11.65
C THR A 139 -5.80 -8.36 -13.11
N LYS A 140 -5.37 -9.59 -13.38
CA LYS A 140 -5.45 -10.19 -14.72
C LYS A 140 -6.48 -11.31 -14.72
N PRO A 141 -7.45 -11.37 -15.65
CA PRO A 141 -8.43 -12.45 -15.70
C PRO A 141 -7.77 -13.83 -15.79
N GLY A 142 -8.38 -14.85 -15.17
CA GLY A 142 -7.94 -16.24 -15.33
C GLY A 142 -7.83 -17.09 -14.07
N THR A 143 -8.16 -16.56 -12.89
CA THR A 143 -8.33 -17.34 -11.65
C THR A 143 -9.65 -16.97 -10.97
N GLU A 144 -10.23 -17.90 -10.22
CA GLU A 144 -11.49 -17.67 -9.48
C GLU A 144 -11.39 -16.45 -8.55
N LEU A 145 -10.23 -16.25 -7.91
CA LEU A 145 -9.95 -15.08 -7.08
C LEU A 145 -9.96 -13.78 -7.88
N ASN A 146 -9.32 -13.76 -9.06
CA ASN A 146 -9.30 -12.56 -9.89
C ASN A 146 -10.70 -12.23 -10.42
N ASP A 147 -11.48 -13.24 -10.80
CA ASP A 147 -12.85 -13.06 -11.26
C ASP A 147 -13.75 -12.55 -10.13
N LYS A 148 -13.58 -13.05 -8.90
CA LYS A 148 -14.24 -12.54 -7.68
C LYS A 148 -13.91 -11.06 -7.42
N ILE A 149 -12.64 -10.69 -7.47
CA ILE A 149 -12.19 -9.31 -7.25
C ILE A 149 -12.72 -8.38 -8.35
N LEU A 150 -12.70 -8.82 -9.62
CA LEU A 150 -13.21 -8.04 -10.75
C LEU A 150 -14.72 -7.81 -10.66
N ALA A 151 -15.48 -8.86 -10.33
CA ALA A 151 -16.92 -8.75 -10.12
C ALA A 151 -17.26 -7.77 -8.98
N TRP A 152 -16.53 -7.85 -7.87
CA TRP A 152 -16.67 -6.88 -6.78
C TRP A 152 -16.32 -5.46 -7.23
N ALA A 153 -15.23 -5.27 -7.98
CA ALA A 153 -14.83 -3.95 -8.49
C ALA A 153 -15.85 -3.36 -9.47
N ASP A 154 -16.56 -4.19 -10.23
CA ASP A 154 -17.70 -3.76 -11.06
C ASP A 154 -18.87 -3.26 -10.20
N ASP A 155 -19.17 -3.94 -9.09
CA ASP A 155 -20.26 -3.54 -8.20
C ASP A 155 -19.93 -2.26 -7.44
N ILE A 156 -18.67 -2.09 -7.01
CA ILE A 156 -18.18 -0.86 -6.39
C ILE A 156 -18.18 0.33 -7.37
N LEU A 157 -17.87 0.10 -8.64
CA LEU A 157 -18.00 1.12 -9.68
C LEU A 157 -19.47 1.57 -9.84
N LYS A 158 -20.42 0.63 -9.84
CA LYS A 158 -21.86 0.96 -9.90
C LYS A 158 -22.32 1.72 -8.66
N ALA A 159 -21.71 1.48 -7.50
CA ALA A 159 -21.94 2.23 -6.27
C ALA A 159 -21.31 3.65 -6.29
N GLY A 160 -20.59 3.99 -7.36
CA GLY A 160 -20.09 5.34 -7.62
C GLY A 160 -18.63 5.58 -7.23
N ALA A 161 -17.88 4.54 -6.87
CA ALA A 161 -16.47 4.69 -6.49
C ALA A 161 -15.60 5.13 -7.69
N ASP A 162 -14.57 5.93 -7.40
CA ASP A 162 -13.51 6.29 -8.36
C ASP A 162 -12.13 5.73 -7.94
N ALA A 163 -12.01 5.20 -6.72
CA ALA A 163 -10.81 4.59 -6.19
C ALA A 163 -11.10 3.36 -5.33
N ILE A 164 -10.06 2.54 -5.15
CA ILE A 164 -10.02 1.42 -4.22
C ILE A 164 -8.85 1.65 -3.28
N ASP A 165 -9.11 1.56 -1.97
CA ASP A 165 -8.05 1.31 -1.01
C ASP A 165 -7.96 -0.18 -0.73
N VAL A 166 -6.73 -0.68 -0.73
CA VAL A 166 -6.39 -2.02 -0.28
C VAL A 166 -5.66 -1.91 1.04
N CYS A 167 -6.31 -2.39 2.10
CA CYS A 167 -5.72 -2.50 3.43
C CYS A 167 -5.04 -3.87 3.56
N ILE A 168 -3.74 -3.89 3.84
CA ILE A 168 -2.95 -5.11 3.97
C ILE A 168 -2.20 -5.10 5.30
N ALA A 169 -2.37 -6.13 6.13
CA ALA A 169 -1.68 -6.23 7.42
C ALA A 169 -0.15 -6.20 7.26
N TRP A 170 0.52 -5.53 8.19
CA TRP A 170 1.97 -5.67 8.36
C TRP A 170 2.32 -7.02 8.97
N ASN A 171 3.45 -7.59 8.54
CA ASN A 171 4.01 -8.80 9.11
C ASN A 171 4.55 -8.51 10.51
N LYS A 172 3.92 -9.12 11.53
CA LYS A 172 4.24 -8.95 12.95
C LYS A 172 5.68 -9.34 13.32
N ASN A 173 6.36 -10.12 12.48
CA ASN A 173 7.73 -10.58 12.74
C ASN A 173 8.83 -9.64 12.20
N ARG A 174 8.49 -8.48 11.62
CA ARG A 174 9.46 -7.52 11.06
C ARG A 174 9.34 -6.09 11.62
N SER A 175 8.55 -5.88 12.67
CA SER A 175 8.41 -4.59 13.39
C SER A 175 9.58 -4.31 14.32
#